data_AF-A0A835E9B7-F1
#
_entry.id   AF-A0A835E9B7-F1
#
_cell.length_a   1.000
_cell.length_b   1.000
_cell.length_c   1.000
_cell.angle_alpha   90.00
_cell.angle_beta   90.00
_cell.angle_gamma   90.00
#
_symmetry.space_group_name_H-M   'P 1'
#
loop_
_entity.id
_entity.type
_entity.pdbx_description
1 polymer ?
#
loop_
_entity_poly.entity_id
_entity_poly.type
_entity_poly.pdbx_seq_one_letter_code
_entity_poly.pdbx_strand_id
1 'polypeptide(L)'
;MTLMRVSVVSKRRRHLPWLLTQLSIDVKDFLHEPYADPTVDYNIEKAMLSLRDAARSMLAAKYRKCIISRLCISFFLTNSNSSVVGHLVTDAIVNGVVKDIELTSSVERIPFDVSDEEMTKHADDISGFLANYPNISCCLRTLRLHNATFSENDMHNLIGNTCTQLRYLYLFQCDTGLDKSFRIDAPNSKISKLEFFSCHSKQVEIACLPKLEVLISGH
;
A
#
# COMPACT_ATOMS: atom_id res chain seq x y z
N MET A 1 6.37 12.61 19.49
CA MET A 1 6.28 11.69 18.34
C MET A 1 6.36 12.55 17.09
N THR A 2 7.47 12.48 16.34
CA THR A 2 7.73 13.41 15.22
C THR A 2 7.67 12.64 13.91
N LEU A 3 6.49 12.67 13.28
CA LEU A 3 6.28 12.17 11.92
C LEU A 3 6.76 13.26 10.95
N MET A 4 7.68 12.95 10.03
CA MET A 4 8.09 13.90 8.98
C MET A 4 7.52 13.46 7.63
N ARG A 5 6.65 14.31 7.06
CA ARG A 5 6.27 14.32 5.64
C ARG A 5 7.38 14.98 4.83
N VAL A 6 7.65 14.48 3.62
CA VAL A 6 8.73 15.01 2.77
C VAL A 6 8.10 15.69 1.56
N SER A 7 7.71 16.96 1.73
CA SER A 7 7.41 17.85 0.60
C SER A 7 8.68 18.58 0.15
N VAL A 8 8.70 18.93 -1.14
CA VAL A 8 9.82 19.50 -1.95
C VAL A 8 10.91 20.21 -1.14
N VAL A 9 12.12 19.65 -1.22
CA VAL A 9 13.26 19.83 -0.31
C VAL A 9 13.80 21.28 -0.26
N SER A 10 13.70 21.90 0.92
CA SER A 10 14.58 23.02 1.30
C SER A 10 16.03 22.52 1.47
N LYS A 11 17.00 23.22 0.85
CA LYS A 11 18.42 22.80 0.71
C LYS A 11 19.18 22.51 2.02
N ARG A 12 18.59 22.72 3.21
CA ARG A 12 19.21 22.61 4.55
C ARG A 12 19.00 21.27 5.30
N ARG A 13 18.30 20.26 4.75
CA ARG A 13 17.97 19.00 5.48
C ARG A 13 18.54 17.71 4.85
N ARG A 14 19.74 17.73 4.28
CA ARG A 14 20.29 16.58 3.52
C ARG A 14 20.71 15.35 4.36
N HIS A 15 20.77 15.46 5.68
CA HIS A 15 21.26 14.37 6.55
C HIS A 15 20.20 13.77 7.49
N LEU A 16 19.01 14.36 7.55
CA LEU A 16 17.97 13.96 8.51
C LEU A 16 17.28 12.61 8.23
N PRO A 17 17.06 12.17 6.96
CA PRO A 17 16.36 10.92 6.68
C PRO A 17 17.06 9.67 7.25
N TRP A 18 18.39 9.71 7.33
CA TRP A 18 19.22 8.55 7.65
C TRP A 18 19.28 8.18 9.14
N LEU A 19 18.71 9.05 9.99
CA LEU A 19 18.59 8.86 11.44
C LEU A 19 17.18 8.42 11.85
N LEU A 20 16.23 8.38 10.91
CA LEU A 20 14.83 8.05 11.20
C LEU A 20 14.61 6.53 11.19
N THR A 21 13.97 6.03 12.23
CA THR A 21 13.50 4.64 12.34
C THR A 21 12.10 4.45 11.76
N GLN A 22 11.40 5.54 11.46
CA GLN A 22 10.12 5.56 10.76
C GLN A 22 10.28 6.41 9.50
N LEU A 23 10.02 5.83 8.35
CA LEU A 23 10.18 6.49 7.06
C LEU A 23 8.85 6.47 6.31
N SER A 24 8.46 7.61 5.74
CA SER A 24 7.29 7.71 4.87
C SER A 24 7.73 8.19 3.49
N ILE A 25 7.26 7.51 2.45
CA ILE A 25 7.43 7.91 1.05
C ILE A 25 6.05 7.83 0.40
N ASP A 26 5.46 8.97 0.08
CA ASP A 26 4.10 9.05 -0.47
C ASP A 26 4.13 9.63 -1.88
N VAL A 27 3.54 8.93 -2.85
CA VAL A 27 3.44 9.39 -4.23
C VAL A 27 2.75 10.75 -4.33
N LYS A 28 1.81 11.03 -3.43
CA LYS A 28 1.07 12.29 -3.38
C LYS A 28 1.97 13.50 -3.07
N ASP A 29 3.11 13.30 -2.40
CA ASP A 29 4.09 14.36 -2.17
C ASP A 29 4.79 14.82 -3.49
N PHE A 30 4.65 14.04 -4.57
CA PHE A 30 5.23 14.31 -5.88
C PHE A 30 4.20 14.67 -6.96
N LEU A 31 2.91 14.63 -6.65
CA LEU A 31 1.84 15.11 -7.52
C LEU A 31 1.77 16.65 -7.44
N HIS A 32 1.57 17.31 -8.57
CA HIS A 32 1.39 18.76 -8.65
C HIS A 32 -0.08 19.09 -8.97
N GLU A 33 -0.70 20.02 -8.24
CA GLU A 33 -2.04 20.53 -8.57
C GLU A 33 -2.02 21.43 -9.83
N PRO A 34 -3.08 21.46 -10.68
CA PRO A 34 -4.43 20.95 -10.42
C PRO A 34 -4.84 19.72 -11.25
N TYR A 35 -5.64 18.84 -10.63
CA TYR A 35 -6.20 17.57 -11.15
C TYR A 35 -7.24 17.71 -12.28
N ALA A 36 -7.26 18.83 -13.00
CA ALA A 36 -8.23 19.12 -14.07
C ALA A 36 -7.69 18.84 -15.49
N ASP A 37 -6.49 18.28 -15.60
CA ASP A 37 -5.75 18.19 -16.86
C ASP A 37 -5.81 16.77 -17.47
N PRO A 38 -6.14 16.59 -18.77
CA PRO A 38 -5.99 15.32 -19.50
C PRO A 38 -4.59 14.66 -19.48
N THR A 39 -3.61 15.23 -18.77
CA THR A 39 -2.25 14.70 -18.56
C THR A 39 -2.10 13.85 -17.28
N VAL A 40 -3.19 13.38 -16.66
CA VAL A 40 -3.18 12.58 -15.41
C VAL A 40 -2.11 11.47 -15.44
N ASP A 41 -2.07 10.66 -16.50
CA ASP A 41 -1.10 9.56 -16.63
C ASP A 41 0.36 10.04 -16.68
N TYR A 42 0.62 11.15 -17.37
CA TYR A 42 1.97 11.75 -17.44
C TYR A 42 2.42 12.28 -16.07
N ASN A 43 1.50 12.88 -15.31
CA ASN A 43 1.77 13.37 -13.96
C ASN A 43 2.01 12.21 -12.98
N ILE A 44 1.25 11.11 -13.11
CA ILE A 44 1.44 9.88 -12.35
C ILE A 44 2.82 9.28 -12.65
N GLU A 45 3.19 9.15 -13.93
CA GLU A 45 4.49 8.58 -14.31
C GLU A 45 5.64 9.40 -13.72
N LYS A 46 5.58 10.73 -13.83
CA LYS A 46 6.60 11.63 -13.26
C LYS A 46 6.65 11.56 -11.73
N ALA A 47 5.51 11.47 -11.06
CA ALA A 47 5.44 11.30 -9.61
C ALA A 47 6.02 9.94 -9.19
N MET A 48 5.71 8.87 -9.92
CA MET A 48 6.26 7.54 -9.70
C MET A 48 7.77 7.47 -9.92
N LEU A 49 8.29 8.15 -10.94
CA LEU A 49 9.73 8.31 -11.17
C LEU A 49 10.41 9.03 -9.98
N SER A 50 9.78 10.10 -9.49
CA SER A 50 10.28 10.86 -8.34
C SER A 50 10.26 10.04 -7.06
N LEU A 51 9.18 9.29 -6.82
CA LEU A 51 9.05 8.35 -5.71
C LEU A 51 10.11 7.25 -5.78
N ARG A 52 10.34 6.66 -6.96
CA ARG A 52 11.38 5.66 -7.18
C ARG A 52 12.76 6.21 -6.83
N ASP A 53 13.07 7.44 -7.24
CA ASP A 53 14.37 8.05 -6.98
C ASP A 53 14.52 8.43 -5.50
N ALA A 54 13.44 8.87 -4.85
CA ALA A 54 13.38 9.06 -3.40
C ALA A 54 13.59 7.76 -2.63
N ALA A 55 12.91 6.67 -3.03
CA ALA A 55 13.08 5.34 -2.44
C ALA A 55 14.51 4.83 -2.62
N ARG A 56 15.10 4.96 -3.81
CA ARG A 56 16.50 4.56 -4.07
C ARG A 56 17.47 5.30 -3.18
N SER A 57 17.30 6.61 -3.08
CA SER A 57 18.13 7.43 -2.19
C SER A 57 17.90 6.98 -0.75
N MET A 58 16.69 7.09 -0.23
CA MET A 58 16.42 6.89 1.19
C MET A 58 16.73 5.47 1.65
N LEU A 59 16.48 4.42 0.87
CA LEU A 59 16.69 3.02 1.30
C LEU A 59 18.14 2.54 1.16
N ALA A 60 19.04 3.31 0.54
CA ALA A 60 20.43 2.90 0.35
C ALA A 60 21.15 2.68 1.70
N ALA A 61 21.51 1.42 1.97
CA ALA A 61 22.16 0.99 3.22
C ALA A 61 23.43 1.78 3.55
N LYS A 62 24.21 2.13 2.52
CA LYS A 62 25.52 2.82 2.62
C LYS A 62 25.49 4.09 3.49
N TYR A 63 24.35 4.77 3.56
CA TYR A 63 24.25 6.07 4.24
C TYR A 63 23.48 6.02 5.56
N ARG A 64 22.92 4.86 5.94
CA ARG A 64 22.12 4.72 7.18
C ARG A 64 22.96 4.31 8.38
N LYS A 65 22.62 4.94 9.52
CA LYS A 65 23.17 4.61 10.84
C LYS A 65 22.17 3.85 11.72
N CYS A 66 20.90 3.79 11.30
CA CYS A 66 19.80 3.19 12.05
C CYS A 66 18.95 2.30 11.13
N ILE A 67 18.37 1.25 11.71
CA ILE A 67 17.37 0.41 11.05
C ILE A 67 16.04 1.16 10.96
N ILE A 68 15.36 1.03 9.83
CA ILE A 68 13.98 1.48 9.64
C ILE A 68 13.06 0.44 10.26
N SER A 69 12.62 0.72 11.49
CA SER A 69 11.61 -0.09 12.17
C SER A 69 10.28 -0.16 11.40
N ARG A 70 9.91 0.92 10.68
CA ARG A 70 8.67 1.00 9.91
C ARG A 70 8.85 1.84 8.65
N LEU A 71 8.61 1.24 7.50
CA LEU A 71 8.54 1.92 6.21
C LEU A 71 7.08 2.04 5.78
N CYS A 72 6.56 3.27 5.72
CA CYS A 72 5.29 3.59 5.12
C CYS A 72 5.53 4.00 3.66
N ILE A 73 4.96 3.26 2.73
CA ILE A 73 5.09 3.54 1.30
C ILE A 73 3.70 3.61 0.67
N SER A 74 3.45 4.67 -0.10
CA SER A 74 2.18 4.92 -0.79
C SER A 74 2.47 5.18 -2.25
N PHE A 75 1.96 4.36 -3.15
CA PHE A 75 2.21 4.51 -4.59
C PHE A 75 1.16 3.82 -5.47
N PHE A 76 1.10 4.27 -6.72
CA PHE A 76 0.29 3.66 -7.78
C PHE A 76 1.06 2.52 -8.43
N LEU A 77 0.41 1.39 -8.63
CA LEU A 77 1.00 0.23 -9.30
C LEU A 77 1.05 0.44 -10.81
N THR A 78 2.07 1.16 -11.26
CA THR A 78 2.42 1.28 -12.69
C THR A 78 3.60 0.34 -12.98
N ASN A 79 3.43 -0.63 -13.88
CA ASN A 79 4.29 -1.82 -14.00
C ASN A 79 5.81 -1.56 -13.91
N SER A 80 6.33 -0.58 -14.64
CA SER A 80 7.79 -0.33 -14.70
C SER A 80 8.35 0.26 -13.40
N ASN A 81 7.73 1.30 -12.85
CA ASN A 81 8.24 2.00 -11.67
C ASN A 81 7.96 1.24 -10.37
N SER A 82 6.80 0.62 -10.27
CA SER A 82 6.44 -0.21 -9.11
C SER A 82 7.36 -1.41 -8.96
N SER A 83 7.76 -2.07 -10.06
CA SER A 83 8.75 -3.14 -10.03
C SER A 83 10.10 -2.68 -9.46
N VAL A 84 10.61 -1.53 -9.91
CA VAL A 84 11.88 -0.98 -9.38
C VAL A 84 11.76 -0.65 -7.89
N VAL A 85 10.64 -0.07 -7.46
CA VAL A 85 10.36 0.17 -6.03
C VAL A 85 10.34 -1.15 -5.26
N GLY A 86 9.67 -2.19 -5.79
CA GLY A 86 9.63 -3.52 -5.21
C GLY A 86 11.02 -4.13 -5.00
N HIS A 87 11.91 -4.00 -5.98
CA HIS A 87 13.31 -4.42 -5.86
C HIS A 87 14.07 -3.65 -4.77
N LEU A 88 13.95 -2.31 -4.77
CA LEU A 88 14.64 -1.47 -3.78
C LEU A 88 14.20 -1.77 -2.35
N VAL A 89 12.89 -1.97 -2.14
CA VAL A 89 12.34 -2.33 -0.83
C VAL A 89 12.77 -3.73 -0.43
N THR A 90 12.73 -4.69 -1.36
CA THR A 90 13.20 -6.07 -1.11
C THR A 90 14.67 -6.10 -0.70
N ASP A 91 15.54 -5.40 -1.42
CA ASP A 91 16.96 -5.29 -1.09
C ASP A 91 17.15 -4.68 0.30
N ALA A 92 16.37 -3.64 0.65
CA ALA A 92 16.42 -3.02 1.96
C ALA A 92 16.01 -4.00 3.10
N ILE A 93 15.04 -4.89 2.86
CA ILE A 93 14.65 -5.93 3.83
C ILE A 93 15.77 -6.95 3.98
N VAL A 94 16.27 -7.49 2.86
CA VAL A 94 17.31 -8.54 2.85
C VAL A 94 18.59 -8.06 3.52
N ASN A 95 18.96 -6.79 3.35
CA ASN A 95 20.11 -6.18 4.00
C ASN A 95 19.84 -5.73 5.46
N GLY A 96 18.67 -6.03 6.02
CA GLY A 96 18.31 -5.68 7.41
C GLY A 96 18.08 -4.18 7.65
N VAL A 97 17.91 -3.40 6.58
CA VAL A 97 17.64 -1.95 6.66
C VAL A 97 16.19 -1.68 7.02
N VAL A 98 15.25 -2.49 6.54
CA VAL A 98 13.80 -2.36 6.79
C VAL A 98 13.29 -3.57 7.55
N LYS A 99 12.50 -3.33 8.60
CA LYS A 99 11.85 -4.39 9.38
C LYS A 99 10.39 -4.60 9.01
N ASP A 100 9.56 -3.59 9.20
CA ASP A 100 8.11 -3.65 8.99
C ASP A 100 7.68 -2.68 7.87
N ILE A 101 6.66 -3.07 7.11
CA ILE A 101 6.14 -2.31 5.97
C ILE A 101 4.68 -1.97 6.19
N GLU A 102 4.32 -0.76 5.80
CA GLU A 102 2.95 -0.32 5.57
C GLU A 102 2.80 0.11 4.12
N LEU A 103 1.87 -0.51 3.41
CA LEU A 103 1.60 -0.22 2.02
C LEU A 103 0.23 0.45 1.89
N THR A 104 0.20 1.57 1.17
CA THR A 104 -1.03 2.16 0.66
C THR A 104 -1.00 2.13 -0.86
N SER A 105 -2.10 1.72 -1.48
CA SER A 105 -2.28 1.84 -2.92
C SER A 105 -3.70 2.25 -3.27
N SER A 106 -3.82 2.95 -4.39
CA SER A 106 -5.07 3.49 -4.90
C SER A 106 -5.01 3.61 -6.42
N VAL A 107 -6.16 3.87 -7.04
CA VAL A 107 -6.23 4.37 -8.42
C VAL A 107 -6.35 5.89 -8.38
N GLU A 108 -5.49 6.62 -9.10
CA GLU A 108 -5.50 8.08 -9.11
C GLU A 108 -6.54 8.63 -10.08
N ARG A 109 -7.77 8.77 -9.59
CA ARG A 109 -8.88 9.46 -10.25
C ARG A 109 -9.68 10.25 -9.22
N ILE A 110 -10.60 11.08 -9.69
CA ILE A 110 -11.61 11.69 -8.82
C ILE A 110 -12.35 10.54 -8.10
N PRO A 111 -12.61 10.63 -6.79
CA PRO A 111 -13.41 9.62 -6.09
C PRO A 111 -14.70 9.35 -6.86
N PHE A 112 -15.08 8.07 -6.98
CA PHE A 112 -16.26 7.59 -7.73
C PHE A 112 -16.17 7.66 -9.27
N ASP A 113 -15.04 8.06 -9.86
CA ASP A 113 -14.80 8.04 -11.32
C ASP A 113 -13.94 6.83 -11.77
N VAL A 114 -13.77 5.84 -10.90
CA VAL A 114 -13.03 4.61 -11.21
C VAL A 114 -14.01 3.54 -11.65
N SER A 115 -13.78 2.96 -12.83
CA SER A 115 -14.61 1.88 -13.36
C SER A 115 -14.36 0.55 -12.64
N ASP A 116 -15.35 -0.36 -12.66
CA ASP A 116 -15.20 -1.71 -12.11
C ASP A 116 -14.03 -2.48 -12.74
N GLU A 117 -13.75 -2.25 -14.03
CA GLU A 117 -12.61 -2.84 -14.74
C GLU A 117 -11.28 -2.32 -14.19
N GLU A 118 -11.17 -1.00 -13.95
CA GLU A 118 -9.99 -0.40 -13.34
C GLU A 118 -9.79 -0.87 -11.89
N MET A 119 -10.87 -1.02 -11.11
CA MET A 119 -10.81 -1.56 -9.74
C MET A 119 -10.38 -3.03 -9.72
N THR A 120 -10.86 -3.83 -10.66
CA THR A 120 -10.48 -5.25 -10.80
C THR A 120 -9.02 -5.36 -11.20
N LYS A 121 -8.59 -4.59 -12.20
CA LYS A 121 -7.19 -4.51 -12.62
C LYS A 121 -6.29 -4.06 -11.46
N HIS A 122 -6.73 -3.10 -10.65
CA HIS A 122 -5.95 -2.65 -9.49
C HIS A 122 -5.76 -3.77 -8.46
N ALA A 123 -6.78 -4.58 -8.21
CA ALA A 123 -6.70 -5.75 -7.32
C ALA A 123 -5.72 -6.81 -7.87
N ASP A 124 -5.74 -7.06 -9.18
CA ASP A 124 -4.80 -7.96 -9.86
C ASP A 124 -3.36 -7.45 -9.76
N ASP A 125 -3.15 -6.16 -10.00
CA ASP A 125 -1.84 -5.53 -9.91
C ASP A 125 -1.29 -5.62 -8.47
N ILE A 126 -2.13 -5.42 -7.44
CA ILE A 126 -1.76 -5.57 -6.02
C ILE A 126 -1.34 -7.00 -5.71
N SER A 127 -2.15 -7.96 -6.15
CA SER A 127 -1.89 -9.38 -5.93
C SER A 127 -0.61 -9.82 -6.62
N GLY A 128 -0.43 -9.41 -7.88
CA GLY A 128 0.78 -9.67 -8.67
C GLY A 128 2.03 -9.03 -8.06
N PHE A 129 1.94 -7.78 -7.59
CA PHE A 129 3.06 -7.12 -6.91
C PHE A 129 3.48 -7.86 -5.65
N LEU A 130 2.55 -8.22 -4.77
CA LEU A 130 2.86 -8.91 -3.52
C LEU A 130 3.34 -10.36 -3.74
N ALA A 131 2.86 -11.03 -4.80
CA ALA A 131 3.35 -12.34 -5.20
C ALA A 131 4.79 -12.26 -5.75
N ASN A 132 5.12 -11.23 -6.53
CA ASN A 132 6.45 -11.03 -7.10
C ASN A 132 7.49 -10.58 -6.06
N TYR A 133 7.06 -9.98 -4.94
CA TYR A 133 7.93 -9.49 -3.88
C TYR A 133 7.59 -10.12 -2.51
N PRO A 134 7.86 -11.43 -2.31
CA PRO A 134 7.47 -12.15 -1.09
C PRO A 134 8.16 -11.61 0.18
N ASN A 135 9.32 -10.97 0.07
CA ASN A 135 9.95 -10.30 1.21
C ASN A 135 9.08 -9.13 1.71
N ILE A 136 8.45 -8.38 0.78
CA ILE A 136 7.54 -7.30 1.13
C ILE A 136 6.29 -7.87 1.80
N SER A 137 5.67 -8.90 1.23
CA SER A 137 4.47 -9.52 1.81
C SER A 137 4.74 -10.13 3.20
N CYS A 138 5.91 -10.75 3.41
CA CYS A 138 6.35 -11.25 4.71
C CYS A 138 6.60 -10.14 5.75
N CYS A 139 6.92 -8.93 5.33
CA CYS A 139 7.17 -7.79 6.23
C CYS A 139 5.96 -6.86 6.38
N LEU A 140 4.88 -7.10 5.63
CA LEU A 140 3.71 -6.22 5.59
C LEU A 140 2.89 -6.32 6.88
N ARG A 141 2.71 -5.18 7.57
CA ARG A 141 1.91 -5.05 8.80
C ARG A 141 0.60 -4.33 8.59
N THR A 142 0.59 -3.39 7.65
CA THR A 142 -0.58 -2.57 7.32
C THR A 142 -0.74 -2.55 5.81
N LEU A 143 -1.95 -2.85 5.34
CA LEU A 143 -2.34 -2.72 3.94
C LEU A 143 -3.55 -1.80 3.87
N ARG A 144 -3.44 -0.74 3.08
CA ARG A 144 -4.51 0.21 2.81
C ARG A 144 -4.80 0.20 1.31
N LEU A 145 -6.00 -0.18 0.95
CA LEU A 145 -6.43 -0.23 -0.44
C LEU A 145 -7.58 0.74 -0.66
N HIS A 146 -7.52 1.43 -1.78
CA HIS A 146 -8.60 2.26 -2.29
C HIS A 146 -8.96 1.80 -3.71
N ASN A 147 -10.25 1.71 -4.03
CA ASN A 147 -10.73 1.41 -5.39
C ASN A 147 -10.21 0.07 -5.92
N ALA A 148 -10.55 -1.04 -5.27
CA ALA A 148 -10.10 -2.38 -5.66
C ALA A 148 -11.22 -3.42 -5.56
N THR A 149 -11.42 -4.21 -6.61
CA THR A 149 -12.41 -5.28 -6.64
C THR A 149 -11.70 -6.62 -6.71
N PHE A 150 -11.77 -7.40 -5.64
CA PHE A 150 -11.19 -8.74 -5.58
C PHE A 150 -12.27 -9.79 -5.86
N SER A 151 -11.91 -10.97 -6.37
CA SER A 151 -12.79 -12.12 -6.12
C SER A 151 -12.70 -12.53 -4.65
N GLU A 152 -13.71 -13.23 -4.13
CA GLU A 152 -13.67 -13.76 -2.75
C GLU A 152 -12.39 -14.59 -2.51
N ASN A 153 -12.06 -15.47 -3.45
CA ASN A 153 -10.87 -16.32 -3.39
C ASN A 153 -9.56 -15.51 -3.38
N ASP A 154 -9.47 -14.46 -4.20
CA ASP A 154 -8.26 -13.62 -4.27
C ASP A 154 -8.07 -12.83 -2.98
N MET A 155 -9.14 -12.30 -2.40
CA MET A 155 -9.11 -11.64 -1.10
C MET A 155 -8.65 -12.61 0.00
N HIS A 156 -9.22 -13.82 0.07
CA HIS A 156 -8.83 -14.84 1.04
C HIS A 156 -7.37 -15.24 0.87
N ASN A 157 -6.92 -15.44 -0.37
CA ASN A 157 -5.53 -15.76 -0.66
C ASN A 157 -4.59 -14.62 -0.23
N LEU A 158 -4.95 -13.37 -0.52
CA LEU A 158 -4.18 -12.19 -0.17
C LEU A 158 -3.94 -12.08 1.34
N ILE A 159 -4.99 -12.20 2.15
CA ILE A 159 -4.93 -11.99 3.60
C ILE A 159 -4.55 -13.24 4.40
N GLY A 160 -4.84 -14.43 3.86
CA GLY A 160 -4.63 -15.71 4.51
C GLY A 160 -3.30 -16.37 4.18
N ASN A 161 -2.85 -16.23 2.92
CA ASN A 161 -1.67 -16.95 2.40
C ASN A 161 -0.53 -16.00 2.02
N THR A 162 -0.81 -14.91 1.33
CA THR A 162 0.23 -13.98 0.83
C THR A 162 0.77 -13.09 1.95
N CYS A 163 -0.11 -12.39 2.67
CA CYS A 163 0.26 -11.40 3.68
C CYS A 163 0.15 -11.98 5.10
N THR A 164 0.85 -13.07 5.40
CA THR A 164 0.74 -13.84 6.68
C THR A 164 1.07 -13.04 7.95
N GLN A 165 1.65 -11.86 7.77
CA GLN A 165 2.14 -10.97 8.81
C GLN A 165 1.28 -9.71 9.01
N LEU A 166 0.22 -9.57 8.21
CA LEU A 166 -0.69 -8.43 8.17
C LEU A 166 -1.51 -8.35 9.47
N ARG A 167 -1.56 -7.15 10.05
CA ARG A 167 -2.28 -6.87 11.30
C ARG A 167 -3.39 -5.85 11.13
N TYR A 168 -3.25 -4.96 10.16
CA TYR A 168 -4.24 -3.94 9.86
C TYR A 168 -4.56 -3.95 8.36
N LEU A 169 -5.82 -4.20 8.04
CA LEU A 169 -6.37 -4.04 6.71
C LEU A 169 -7.37 -2.86 6.70
N TYR A 170 -7.16 -1.94 5.77
CA TYR A 170 -8.05 -0.81 5.50
C TYR A 170 -8.51 -0.89 4.06
N LEU A 171 -9.83 -0.84 3.87
CA LEU A 171 -10.49 -0.93 2.58
C LEU A 171 -11.40 0.29 2.40
N PHE A 172 -11.22 1.04 1.31
CA PHE A 172 -12.08 2.16 0.96
C PHE A 172 -12.53 2.01 -0.49
N GLN A 173 -13.84 1.93 -0.72
CA GLN A 173 -14.38 1.58 -2.05
C GLN A 173 -13.72 0.30 -2.59
N CYS A 174 -13.69 -0.75 -1.76
CA CYS A 174 -13.22 -2.07 -2.20
C CYS A 174 -14.34 -3.09 -2.08
N ASP A 175 -14.45 -3.99 -3.05
CA ASP A 175 -15.56 -4.94 -3.13
C ASP A 175 -15.12 -6.36 -3.50
N THR A 176 -16.04 -7.33 -3.37
CA THR A 176 -15.85 -8.74 -3.78
C THR A 176 -16.62 -9.13 -5.06
N GLY A 177 -17.07 -8.15 -5.84
CA GLY A 177 -17.85 -8.39 -7.07
C GLY A 177 -19.37 -8.48 -6.86
N LEU A 178 -20.08 -9.10 -7.80
CA LEU A 178 -21.54 -9.03 -7.97
C LEU A 178 -22.36 -9.68 -6.82
N ASP A 179 -21.76 -10.62 -6.09
CA ASP A 179 -22.39 -11.29 -4.96
C ASP A 179 -22.10 -10.52 -3.66
N LYS A 180 -23.14 -9.83 -3.21
CA LYS A 180 -23.14 -8.68 -2.28
C LYS A 180 -22.69 -8.95 -0.84
N SER A 181 -22.23 -10.16 -0.51
CA SER A 181 -21.70 -10.52 0.81
C SER A 181 -20.17 -10.61 0.75
N PHE A 182 -19.49 -9.64 1.34
CA PHE A 182 -18.03 -9.65 1.49
C PHE A 182 -17.69 -10.62 2.63
N ARG A 183 -17.53 -11.90 2.30
CA ARG A 183 -17.19 -12.95 3.28
C ARG A 183 -15.68 -13.01 3.49
N ILE A 184 -15.25 -13.00 4.74
CA ILE A 184 -13.85 -13.12 5.12
C ILE A 184 -13.63 -14.39 5.95
N ASP A 185 -12.90 -15.34 5.37
CA ASP A 185 -12.51 -16.58 6.03
C ASP A 185 -10.99 -16.77 5.93
N ALA A 186 -10.27 -16.37 6.97
CA ALA A 186 -8.82 -16.44 7.02
C ALA A 186 -8.34 -16.92 8.41
N PRO A 187 -8.41 -18.23 8.69
CA PRO A 187 -8.13 -18.81 10.00
C PRO A 187 -6.67 -18.63 10.45
N ASN A 188 -5.75 -18.46 9.50
CA ASN A 188 -4.32 -18.23 9.80
C ASN A 188 -3.95 -16.74 9.86
N SER A 189 -4.92 -15.84 9.67
CA SER A 189 -4.67 -14.42 9.62
C SER A 189 -4.27 -13.85 10.98
N LYS A 190 -3.35 -12.87 10.95
CA LYS A 190 -2.96 -12.06 12.11
C LYS A 190 -3.65 -10.70 12.15
N ILE A 191 -4.65 -10.49 11.29
CA ILE A 191 -5.43 -9.24 11.25
C ILE A 191 -6.10 -9.03 12.60
N SER A 192 -5.68 -7.96 13.26
CA SER A 192 -6.25 -7.46 14.52
C SER A 192 -7.16 -6.26 14.33
N LYS A 193 -6.99 -5.55 13.21
CA LYS A 193 -7.78 -4.36 12.89
C LYS A 193 -8.25 -4.44 11.44
N LEU A 194 -9.55 -4.28 11.25
CA LEU A 194 -10.18 -4.25 9.94
C LEU A 194 -11.11 -3.03 9.85
N GLU A 195 -10.90 -2.21 8.82
CA GLU A 195 -11.74 -1.05 8.53
C GLU A 195 -12.22 -1.11 7.08
N PHE A 196 -13.51 -0.86 6.87
CA PHE A 196 -14.15 -0.81 5.55
C PHE A 196 -15.08 0.39 5.43
N PHE A 197 -14.94 1.14 4.34
CA PHE A 197 -15.64 2.40 4.09
C PHE A 197 -16.11 2.50 2.64
N SER A 198 -17.35 2.95 2.43
CA SER A 198 -17.90 3.24 1.09
C SER A 198 -17.76 2.08 0.09
N CYS A 199 -17.80 0.84 0.60
CA CYS A 199 -17.86 -0.38 -0.20
C CYS A 199 -19.31 -0.64 -0.65
N HIS A 200 -19.51 -1.05 -1.90
CA HIS A 200 -20.84 -1.33 -2.45
C HIS A 200 -21.46 -2.65 -1.92
N SER A 201 -20.63 -3.47 -1.28
CA SER A 201 -21.03 -4.70 -0.59
C SER A 201 -22.16 -4.41 0.43
N LYS A 202 -23.28 -5.12 0.31
CA LYS A 202 -24.45 -4.89 1.17
C LYS A 202 -24.25 -5.40 2.59
N GLN A 203 -23.34 -6.36 2.77
CA GLN A 203 -23.06 -6.99 4.05
C GLN A 203 -21.62 -7.50 4.07
N VAL A 204 -20.89 -7.24 5.16
CA VAL A 204 -19.59 -7.88 5.43
C VAL A 204 -19.85 -9.04 6.40
N GLU A 205 -19.48 -10.25 5.99
CA GLU A 205 -19.59 -11.45 6.82
C GLU A 205 -18.19 -11.90 7.24
N ILE A 206 -17.91 -11.97 8.53
CA ILE A 206 -16.63 -12.46 9.03
C ILE A 206 -16.83 -13.90 9.49
N ALA A 207 -16.44 -14.85 8.66
CA ALA A 207 -16.49 -16.27 8.98
C ALA A 207 -15.37 -16.67 9.94
N CYS A 208 -14.13 -16.24 9.66
CA CYS A 208 -12.99 -16.53 10.53
C CYS A 208 -11.88 -15.47 10.45
N LEU A 209 -11.70 -14.71 11.54
CA LEU A 209 -10.54 -13.83 11.77
C LEU A 209 -10.15 -13.88 13.26
N PRO A 210 -9.40 -14.90 13.70
CA PRO A 210 -9.28 -15.23 15.12
C PRO A 210 -8.49 -14.21 15.96
N LYS A 211 -7.80 -13.27 15.31
CA LYS A 211 -7.05 -12.19 15.98
C LYS A 211 -7.74 -10.84 15.92
N LEU A 212 -8.93 -10.75 15.33
CA LEU A 212 -9.64 -9.49 15.15
C LEU A 212 -10.07 -8.90 16.50
N GLU A 213 -9.62 -7.68 16.77
CA GLU A 213 -9.93 -6.91 17.98
C GLU A 213 -10.78 -5.68 17.65
N VAL A 214 -10.56 -5.07 16.48
CA VAL A 214 -11.22 -3.84 16.06
C VAL A 214 -11.83 -4.02 14.68
N LEU A 215 -13.14 -3.79 14.61
CA LEU A 215 -13.90 -3.77 13.38
C LEU A 215 -14.60 -2.42 13.22
N ILE A 216 -14.38 -1.73 12.11
CA ILE A 216 -15.03 -0.45 11.82
C ILE A 216 -15.62 -0.48 10.41
N SER A 217 -16.94 -0.31 10.32
CA SER A 217 -17.66 -0.03 9.08
C SER A 217 -18.15 1.40 9.04
N GLY A 218 -18.03 2.03 7.87
CA GLY A 218 -18.81 3.20 7.50
C GLY A 218 -19.41 3.03 6.09
N HIS A 219 -20.57 3.63 5.87
CA HIS A 219 -21.10 3.85 4.53
C HIS A 219 -20.45 5.10 3.92
#